data_AF-A0A9J6F368-F1
#
_entry.id   AF-A0A9J6F368-F1
#
_cell.length_a   1.000
_cell.length_b   1.000
_cell.length_c   1.000
_cell.angle_alpha   90.00
_cell.angle_beta   90.00
_cell.angle_gamma   90.00
#
_symmetry.space_group_name_H-M   'P 1'
#
loop_
_entity.id
_entity.type
_entity.pdbx_description
1 polymer ?
#
loop_
_entity_poly.entity_id
_entity_poly.type
_entity_poly.pdbx_seq_one_letter_code
_entity_poly.pdbx_strand_id
1 'polypeptide(L)'
;MGTCFGKFTKSGKFHLHVTALDYMAPYAKQKVWLKPSAEQQFLYGHHVLKSGLARITESTNTYDGVVVYSMSDIPLGFGVAAKSTQECRRADPMTIVVFHQADVGEYIRSEDTLT
;
A
#
# COMPACT_ATOMS: atom_id res chain seq x y z
N MET A 1 6.77 26.24 4.65
CA MET A 1 5.88 25.11 5.01
C MET A 1 6.35 23.88 4.26
N GLY A 2 6.27 22.70 4.86
CA GLY A 2 6.70 21.43 4.25
C GLY A 2 5.67 20.32 4.50
N THR A 3 5.82 19.19 3.82
CA THR A 3 4.99 18.00 4.04
C THR A 3 5.69 17.02 4.97
N CYS A 4 4.99 16.53 6.00
CA CYS A 4 5.51 15.48 6.87
C CYS A 4 5.62 14.17 6.10
N PHE A 5 6.78 13.52 6.08
CA PHE A 5 6.94 12.20 5.45
C PHE A 5 6.72 11.06 6.44
N GLY A 6 6.79 11.35 7.74
CA GLY A 6 6.78 10.33 8.78
C GLY A 6 7.55 10.79 10.01
N LYS A 7 7.73 9.86 10.95
CA LYS A 7 8.39 10.13 12.22
C LYS A 7 9.33 8.99 12.63
N PHE A 8 10.33 9.31 13.43
CA PHE A 8 11.13 8.28 14.09
C PHE A 8 10.40 7.71 15.30
N THR A 9 10.38 6.39 15.39
CA THR A 9 9.87 5.68 16.57
C THR A 9 10.90 5.71 17.69
N LYS A 10 10.48 5.40 18.92
CA LYS A 10 11.38 5.25 20.08
C LYS A 10 12.46 4.16 19.86
N SER A 11 12.21 3.22 18.94
CA SER A 11 13.15 2.18 18.53
C SER A 11 14.13 2.63 17.43
N GLY A 12 14.12 3.91 17.05
CA GLY A 12 15.03 4.47 16.04
C GLY A 12 14.67 4.13 14.60
N LYS A 13 13.49 3.54 14.35
CA LYS A 13 13.02 3.24 12.99
C LYS A 13 12.23 4.42 12.45
N PHE A 14 12.38 4.70 11.15
CA PHE A 14 11.54 5.69 10.48
C PHE A 14 10.21 5.05 10.08
N HIS A 15 9.10 5.60 10.56
CA HIS A 15 7.76 5.19 10.21
C HIS A 15 7.20 6.18 9.19
N LEU A 16 7.05 5.71 7.94
CA LEU A 16 6.54 6.50 6.82
C LEU A 16 5.04 6.69 6.97
N HIS A 17 4.57 7.93 6.81
CA HIS A 17 3.15 8.26 6.84
C HIS A 17 2.58 8.33 5.42
N VAL A 18 1.27 8.16 5.28
CA VAL A 18 0.57 8.28 4.00
C VAL A 18 0.70 9.67 3.36
N THR A 19 1.03 10.70 4.13
CA THR A 19 1.32 12.06 3.65
C THR A 19 2.49 12.14 2.66
N ALA A 20 3.39 11.15 2.65
CA ALA A 20 4.45 11.05 1.65
C ALA A 20 3.98 10.49 0.28
N LEU A 21 2.74 9.99 0.19
CA LEU A 21 2.25 9.23 -0.96
C LEU A 21 2.35 10.01 -2.27
N ASP A 22 1.90 11.26 -2.29
CA ASP A 22 1.91 12.09 -3.52
C ASP A 22 3.32 12.31 -4.06
N TYR A 23 4.31 12.33 -3.18
CA TYR A 23 5.71 12.53 -3.55
C TYR A 23 6.38 11.23 -3.98
N MET A 24 6.00 10.08 -3.41
CA MET A 24 6.62 8.79 -3.69
C MET A 24 5.94 8.02 -4.84
N ALA A 25 4.62 8.16 -4.99
CA ALA A 25 3.82 7.43 -5.95
C ALA A 25 4.34 7.55 -7.41
N PRO A 26 4.77 8.74 -7.91
CA PRO A 26 5.29 8.88 -9.26
C PRO A 26 6.58 8.09 -9.51
N TYR A 27 7.44 7.97 -8.49
CA TYR A 27 8.76 7.36 -8.60
C TYR A 27 8.79 5.89 -8.17
N ALA A 28 7.68 5.37 -7.64
CA ALA A 28 7.59 3.98 -7.20
C ALA A 28 7.71 3.02 -8.39
N LYS A 29 8.74 2.17 -8.35
CA LYS A 29 8.94 1.12 -9.36
C LYS A 29 7.91 0.00 -9.21
N GLN A 30 7.69 -0.43 -7.97
CA GLN A 30 6.77 -1.53 -7.65
C GLN A 30 5.40 -0.99 -7.29
N LYS A 31 4.41 -1.33 -8.12
CA LYS A 31 3.02 -0.89 -7.99
C LYS A 31 2.06 -2.08 -8.02
N VAL A 32 0.97 -1.96 -7.28
CA VAL A 32 -0.15 -2.92 -7.26
C VAL A 32 -1.46 -2.18 -7.45
N TRP A 33 -2.36 -2.73 -8.26
CA TRP A 33 -3.69 -2.18 -8.50
C TRP A 33 -4.74 -3.08 -7.88
N LEU A 34 -5.66 -2.48 -7.17
CA LEU A 34 -6.77 -3.17 -6.51
C LEU A 34 -8.03 -3.12 -7.35
N LYS A 35 -8.81 -4.20 -7.29
CA LYS A 35 -10.19 -4.19 -7.77
C LYS A 35 -11.06 -3.32 -6.86
N PRO A 36 -12.18 -2.76 -7.36
CA PRO A 36 -13.08 -1.95 -6.54
C PRO A 36 -13.57 -2.65 -5.27
N SER A 37 -13.74 -3.98 -5.32
CA SER A 37 -14.16 -4.79 -4.15
C SER A 37 -13.16 -4.80 -2.99
N ALA A 38 -11.88 -4.53 -3.25
CA ALA A 38 -10.82 -4.54 -2.25
C ALA A 38 -10.32 -3.14 -1.88
N GLU A 39 -10.67 -2.13 -2.67
CA GLU A 39 -10.30 -0.73 -2.42
C GLU A 39 -10.83 -0.24 -1.08
N GLN A 40 -12.14 -0.40 -0.83
CA GLN A 40 -12.75 0.00 0.43
C GLN A 40 -12.15 -0.75 1.63
N GLN A 41 -11.83 -2.04 1.48
CA GLN A 41 -11.20 -2.83 2.55
C GLN A 41 -9.80 -2.29 2.86
N PHE A 42 -9.02 -1.96 1.83
CA PHE A 42 -7.69 -1.39 2.00
C PHE A 42 -7.73 -0.03 2.70
N LEU A 43 -8.68 0.84 2.33
CA LEU A 43 -8.93 2.14 2.98
C LEU A 43 -9.45 2.04 4.42
N TYR A 44 -9.77 0.84 4.89
CA TYR A 44 -10.07 0.56 6.29
C TYR A 44 -8.93 -0.15 7.02
N GLY A 45 -7.73 -0.24 6.41
CA GLY A 45 -6.55 -0.83 7.03
C GLY A 45 -6.44 -2.35 6.88
N HIS A 46 -7.26 -2.97 6.02
CA HIS A 46 -7.13 -4.40 5.76
C HIS A 46 -6.02 -4.72 4.75
N HIS A 47 -5.43 -5.90 4.91
CA HIS A 47 -4.51 -6.47 3.93
C HIS A 47 -5.22 -6.83 2.62
N VAL A 48 -4.46 -6.85 1.53
CA VAL A 48 -5.00 -7.17 0.20
C VAL A 48 -4.95 -8.68 -0.01
N LEU A 49 -6.12 -9.25 -0.28
CA LEU A 49 -6.25 -10.64 -0.70
C LEU A 49 -6.04 -10.77 -2.22
N LYS A 50 -5.63 -11.97 -2.65
CA LYS A 50 -5.43 -12.28 -4.07
C LYS A 50 -6.69 -12.04 -4.91
N SER A 51 -7.87 -12.31 -4.34
CA SER A 51 -9.17 -12.04 -4.97
C SER A 51 -9.33 -10.55 -5.37
N GLY A 52 -8.77 -9.66 -4.55
CA GLY A 52 -8.78 -8.22 -4.69
C GLY A 52 -7.67 -7.63 -5.57
N LEU A 53 -6.66 -8.42 -5.95
CA LEU A 53 -5.57 -7.98 -6.80
C LEU A 53 -6.02 -7.92 -8.27
N ALA A 54 -5.91 -6.75 -8.89
CA ALA A 54 -6.16 -6.57 -10.32
C ALA A 54 -4.88 -6.70 -11.14
N ARG A 55 -3.85 -5.92 -10.79
CA ARG A 55 -2.55 -5.91 -11.47
C ARG A 55 -1.43 -5.80 -10.45
N ILE A 56 -0.30 -6.42 -10.75
CA ILE A 56 0.95 -6.29 -10.01
C ILE A 56 2.06 -6.01 -11.03
N THR A 57 3.02 -5.17 -10.65
CA THR A 57 4.19 -4.92 -11.48
C THR A 57 4.99 -6.21 -11.67
N GLU A 58 5.66 -6.36 -12.81
CA GLU A 58 6.57 -7.48 -13.00
C GLU A 58 7.81 -7.32 -12.13
N SER A 59 8.50 -8.41 -11.81
CA SER A 59 9.71 -8.41 -10.97
C SER A 59 9.52 -7.86 -9.55
N THR A 60 8.30 -7.90 -9.00
CA THR A 60 8.09 -7.66 -7.57
C THR A 60 8.53 -8.89 -6.80
N ASN A 61 9.49 -8.72 -5.89
CA ASN A 61 9.93 -9.76 -4.98
C ASN A 61 9.08 -9.79 -3.71
N THR A 62 9.14 -10.90 -3.00
CA THR A 62 8.54 -11.00 -1.67
C THR A 62 9.21 -10.01 -0.73
N TYR A 63 8.41 -9.29 0.06
CA TYR A 63 8.79 -8.23 0.97
C TYR A 63 9.28 -6.92 0.33
N ASP A 64 9.11 -6.75 -0.98
CA ASP A 64 9.31 -5.44 -1.61
C ASP A 64 8.24 -4.45 -1.13
N GLY A 65 8.66 -3.20 -0.91
CA GLY A 65 7.74 -2.09 -0.71
C GLY A 65 7.00 -1.76 -2.00
N VAL A 66 5.67 -1.70 -1.93
CA VAL A 66 4.80 -1.44 -3.08
C VAL A 66 3.89 -0.25 -2.80
N VAL A 67 3.62 0.54 -3.85
CA VAL A 67 2.56 1.55 -3.81
C VAL A 67 1.27 0.93 -4.33
N VAL A 68 0.20 1.11 -3.57
CA VAL A 68 -1.13 0.58 -3.86
C VAL A 68 -1.93 1.63 -4.61
N TYR A 69 -2.55 1.22 -5.71
CA TYR A 69 -3.38 2.05 -6.58
C TYR A 69 -4.78 1.46 -6.73
N SER A 70 -5.75 2.31 -7.03
CA SER A 70 -7.06 1.89 -7.54
C SER A 70 -6.99 1.55 -9.03
N MET A 71 -8.05 0.95 -9.58
CA MET A 71 -8.16 0.72 -11.03
C MET A 71 -8.11 2.00 -11.87
N SER A 72 -8.36 3.16 -11.27
CA SER A 72 -8.37 4.47 -11.94
C SER A 72 -7.02 5.20 -11.84
N ASP A 73 -5.93 4.48 -11.53
CA ASP A 73 -4.59 5.02 -11.34
C ASP A 73 -4.48 6.07 -10.22
N ILE A 74 -5.36 6.00 -9.23
CA ILE A 74 -5.31 6.85 -8.02
C ILE A 74 -4.47 6.14 -6.96
N PRO A 75 -3.42 6.77 -6.40
CA PRO A 75 -2.64 6.17 -5.31
C PRO A 75 -3.48 6.11 -4.03
N LEU A 76 -3.56 4.92 -3.43
CA LEU A 76 -4.35 4.63 -2.23
C LEU A 76 -3.51 4.52 -0.96
N GLY A 77 -2.23 4.16 -1.09
CA GLY A 77 -1.37 3.99 0.08
C GLY A 77 -0.11 3.17 -0.18
N PHE A 78 0.51 2.74 0.91
CA PHE A 78 1.71 1.93 0.94
C PHE A 78 1.41 0.51 1.43
N GLY A 79 2.13 -0.45 0.87
CA GLY A 79 2.08 -1.83 1.30
C GLY A 79 3.42 -2.53 1.13
N VAL A 80 3.47 -3.77 1.57
CA VAL A 80 4.60 -4.68 1.37
C VAL A 80 4.09 -5.93 0.67
N ALA A 81 4.75 -6.34 -0.42
CA ALA A 81 4.38 -7.55 -1.13
C ALA A 81 4.55 -8.78 -0.22
N ALA A 82 3.47 -9.52 0.03
CA ALA A 82 3.52 -10.75 0.82
C ALA A 82 4.04 -11.94 0.02
N LYS A 83 4.03 -11.82 -1.32
CA LYS A 83 4.44 -12.83 -2.29
C LYS A 83 5.04 -12.15 -3.52
N SER A 84 5.93 -12.87 -4.19
CA SER A 84 6.47 -12.42 -5.48
C SER A 84 5.40 -12.38 -6.57
N THR A 85 5.67 -11.68 -7.68
CA THR A 85 4.77 -11.65 -8.85
C THR A 85 4.39 -13.05 -9.32
N GLN A 86 5.34 -13.99 -9.34
CA GLN A 86 5.09 -15.36 -9.82
C GLN A 86 4.21 -16.15 -8.85
N GLU A 87 4.46 -16.04 -7.55
CA GLU A 87 3.65 -16.70 -6.52
C GLU A 87 2.25 -16.12 -6.46
N CYS A 88 2.10 -14.80 -6.64
CA CYS A 88 0.79 -14.13 -6.73
C CYS A 88 -0.07 -14.66 -7.89
N ARG A 89 0.52 -15.22 -8.95
CA ARG A 89 -0.25 -15.82 -10.06
C ARG A 89 -0.82 -17.19 -9.70
N ARG A 90 -0.22 -17.90 -8.75
CA ARG A 90 -0.59 -19.26 -8.34
C ARG A 90 -1.32 -19.33 -6.99
N ALA A 91 -1.34 -18.23 -6.25
CA ALA A 91 -1.94 -18.16 -4.92
C ALA A 91 -3.47 -18.30 -4.96
N ASP A 92 -4.03 -18.93 -3.93
CA ASP A 92 -5.47 -19.02 -3.73
C ASP A 92 -6.11 -17.63 -3.53
N PRO A 93 -7.38 -17.43 -3.93
CA PRO A 93 -8.07 -16.14 -3.82
C PRO A 93 -8.07 -15.52 -2.41
N MET A 94 -8.06 -16.36 -1.37
CA MET A 94 -8.07 -15.92 0.04
C MET A 94 -6.67 -15.65 0.60
N THR A 95 -5.63 -15.84 -0.21
CA THR A 95 -4.25 -15.61 0.21
C THR A 95 -3.95 -14.12 0.25
N ILE A 96 -3.29 -13.66 1.33
CA ILE A 96 -2.77 -12.30 1.40
C ILE A 96 -1.62 -12.15 0.40
N VAL A 97 -1.71 -11.12 -0.45
CA VAL A 97 -0.69 -10.79 -1.46
C VAL A 97 0.01 -9.47 -1.18
N VAL A 98 -0.61 -8.56 -0.43
CA VAL A 98 0.01 -7.31 0.03
C VAL A 98 -0.37 -7.07 1.48
N PHE A 99 0.63 -6.89 2.33
CA PHE A 99 0.47 -6.37 3.68
C PHE A 99 0.24 -4.87 3.61
N HIS A 100 -0.85 -4.42 4.22
CA HIS A 100 -1.13 -3.00 4.41
C HIS A 100 -0.05 -2.37 5.32
N GLN A 101 0.37 -1.14 5.01
CA GLN A 101 1.27 -0.35 5.85
C GLN A 101 0.70 1.02 6.20
N ALA A 102 0.17 1.73 5.21
CA ALA A 102 -0.51 3.01 5.40
C ALA A 102 -1.49 3.25 4.25
N ASP A 103 -2.61 3.90 4.50
CA ASP A 103 -3.62 4.19 3.48
C ASP A 103 -4.23 5.58 3.65
N VAL A 104 -4.79 6.15 2.57
CA VAL A 104 -5.33 7.52 2.58
C VAL A 104 -6.59 7.65 3.44
N GLY A 105 -7.25 6.55 3.78
CA GLY A 105 -8.34 6.54 4.77
C GLY A 105 -7.85 6.89 6.18
N GLU A 106 -6.55 6.87 6.46
CA GLU A 106 -5.97 7.39 7.72
C GLU A 106 -6.22 8.89 7.88
N TYR A 107 -6.28 9.67 6.79
CA TYR A 107 -6.62 11.09 6.87
C TYR A 107 -8.00 11.32 7.49
N ILE A 108 -8.97 10.47 7.17
CA ILE A 108 -10.35 10.58 7.66
C ILE A 108 -10.46 10.03 9.09
N ARG A 109 -9.59 9.08 9.45
CA ARG A 109 -9.66 8.35 10.74
C ARG A 109 -8.77 8.95 11.83
N SER A 110 -7.79 9.79 11.47
CA SER A 110 -6.71 10.19 12.37
C SER A 110 -6.20 11.62 12.11
N GLU A 111 -7.11 12.55 11.81
CA GLU A 111 -6.82 13.98 11.60
C GLU A 111 -5.87 14.58 12.66
N ASP A 112 -6.02 14.20 13.94
CA ASP A 112 -5.24 14.74 15.06
C ASP A 112 -3.77 14.29 15.14
N THR A 113 -3.36 13.26 14.40
CA THR A 113 -1.98 12.71 14.48
C THR A 113 -1.15 12.88 13.21
N LEU A 114 -1.72 13.52 12.20
CA LEU A 114 -1.13 13.75 10.89
C LEU A 114 -0.71 15.22 10.64
N THR A 115 -0.94 16.13 11.60
CA THR A 115 -0.45 17.52 11.61
C THR A 115 0.80 17.67 12.47
#